data_AF-A0A2N2GAC2-F1
#
_entry.id   AF-A0A2N2GAC2-F1
#
_cell.length_a   1.000
_cell.length_b   1.000
_cell.length_c   1.000
_cell.angle_alpha   90.00
_cell.angle_beta   90.00
_cell.angle_gamma   90.00
#
_symmetry.space_group_name_H-M   'P 1'
#
loop_
_entity.id
_entity.type
_entity.pdbx_description
1 polymer ?
#
loop_
_entity_poly.entity_id
_entity_poly.type
_entity_poly.pdbx_seq_one_letter_code
_entity_poly.pdbx_strand_id
1 'polypeptide(L)'
;MDNQQMAKEMFALNKSMLDNTFNMISSVQDQSARMVTTAMEKTNWMPEEGKKFVNDWVSAYQKRRNDFKMIADEKYKYFTSYFVNQESTGAAGMKM
;
A
#
# COMPACT_ATOMS: atom_id res chain seq x y z
N MET A 1 15.67 -14.19 -23.07
CA MET A 1 15.70 -13.20 -21.97
C MET A 1 16.33 -13.87 -20.78
N ASP A 2 17.20 -13.19 -20.06
CA ASP A 2 17.76 -13.72 -18.81
C ASP A 2 16.63 -13.90 -17.78
N ASN A 3 16.61 -15.05 -17.09
CA ASN A 3 15.62 -15.38 -16.07
C ASN A 3 15.56 -14.31 -14.96
N GLN A 4 16.67 -13.66 -14.65
CA GLN A 4 16.73 -12.58 -13.67
C GLN A 4 16.03 -11.30 -14.15
N GLN A 5 16.17 -10.95 -15.43
CA GLN A 5 15.52 -9.79 -16.02
C GLN A 5 14.00 -10.00 -16.10
N MET A 6 13.56 -11.20 -16.48
CA MET A 6 12.14 -11.57 -16.45
C MET A 6 11.54 -11.48 -15.04
N ALA A 7 12.28 -11.93 -14.01
CA ALA A 7 11.85 -11.80 -12.62
C ALA A 7 11.72 -10.33 -12.18
N LYS A 8 12.71 -9.48 -12.50
CA LYS A 8 12.66 -8.03 -12.21
C LYS A 8 11.44 -7.37 -12.84
N GLU A 9 11.16 -7.67 -14.10
CA GLU A 9 10.00 -7.16 -14.83
C GLU A 9 8.68 -7.62 -14.22
N MET A 10 8.55 -8.91 -13.85
CA MET A 10 7.37 -9.43 -13.15
C MET A 10 7.14 -8.74 -11.80
N PHE A 11 8.19 -8.50 -11.01
CA PHE A 11 8.05 -7.77 -9.75
C PHE A 11 7.62 -6.31 -9.96
N ALA A 12 8.15 -5.63 -10.98
CA ALA A 12 7.76 -4.28 -11.33
C ALA A 12 6.28 -4.20 -11.76
N LEU A 13 5.81 -5.16 -12.57
CA LEU A 13 4.42 -5.28 -12.97
C LEU A 13 3.50 -5.50 -11.77
N ASN A 14 3.82 -6.45 -10.90
CA ASN A 14 3.06 -6.73 -9.68
C ASN A 14 3.01 -5.51 -8.74
N LYS A 15 4.12 -4.78 -8.60
CA LYS A 15 4.16 -3.54 -7.81
C LYS A 15 3.23 -2.48 -8.40
N SER A 16 3.30 -2.24 -9.71
CA SER A 16 2.45 -1.26 -10.40
C SER A 16 0.96 -1.60 -10.24
N MET A 17 0.60 -2.88 -10.41
CA MET A 17 -0.77 -3.35 -10.21
C MET A 17 -1.23 -3.11 -8.77
N LEU A 18 -0.41 -3.48 -7.77
CA LEU A 18 -0.72 -3.26 -6.36
C LEU A 18 -0.91 -1.77 -6.06
N ASP A 19 -0.01 -0.91 -6.54
CA ASP A 19 -0.07 0.54 -6.31
C ASP A 19 -1.35 1.14 -6.92
N ASN A 20 -1.69 0.76 -8.15
CA ASN A 20 -2.90 1.21 -8.82
C ASN A 20 -4.17 0.75 -8.10
N THR A 21 -4.26 -0.54 -7.76
CA THR A 21 -5.40 -1.08 -7.02
C THR A 21 -5.53 -0.45 -5.64
N PHE A 22 -4.43 -0.26 -4.93
CA PHE A 22 -4.41 0.39 -3.62
C PHE A 22 -4.93 1.83 -3.71
N ASN A 23 -4.48 2.61 -4.69
CA ASN A 23 -4.93 3.99 -4.90
C ASN A 23 -6.42 4.06 -5.23
N MET A 24 -6.90 3.19 -6.11
CA MET A 24 -8.31 3.11 -6.48
C MET A 24 -9.19 2.80 -5.27
N ILE A 25 -8.87 1.75 -4.52
CA ILE A 25 -9.63 1.33 -3.34
C ILE A 25 -9.57 2.41 -2.25
N SER A 26 -8.40 2.99 -2.01
CA SER A 26 -8.22 4.04 -1.00
C SER A 26 -9.08 5.27 -1.31
N SER A 27 -9.16 5.67 -2.57
CA SER A 27 -10.01 6.79 -3.01
C SER A 27 -11.50 6.51 -2.76
N VAL A 28 -11.99 5.32 -3.11
CA VAL A 28 -13.38 4.92 -2.86
C VAL A 28 -13.70 4.91 -1.36
N GLN A 29 -12.79 4.40 -0.55
CA GLN A 29 -12.92 4.38 0.91
C GLN A 29 -12.93 5.79 1.50
N ASP A 30 -12.09 6.70 1.00
CA ASP A 30 -12.05 8.10 1.47
C ASP A 30 -13.33 8.84 1.12
N GLN A 31 -13.87 8.63 -0.09
CA GLN A 31 -15.15 9.21 -0.48
C GLN A 31 -16.30 8.65 0.37
N SER A 32 -16.31 7.33 0.60
CA SER A 32 -17.32 6.68 1.45
C SER A 32 -17.24 7.18 2.89
N ALA A 33 -16.04 7.28 3.47
CA ALA A 33 -15.82 7.82 4.80
C ALA A 33 -16.33 9.26 4.90
N ARG A 34 -16.02 10.12 3.92
CA ARG A 34 -16.53 11.50 3.87
C ARG A 34 -18.05 11.55 3.80
N MET A 35 -18.69 10.68 3.01
CA MET A 35 -20.16 10.62 2.94
C MET A 35 -20.75 10.24 4.30
N VAL A 36 -20.19 9.22 4.96
CA VAL A 36 -20.64 8.78 6.29
C VAL A 36 -20.44 9.89 7.33
N THR A 37 -19.27 10.52 7.41
CA THR A 37 -19.02 11.58 8.39
C THR A 37 -19.93 12.79 8.16
N THR A 38 -20.12 13.20 6.90
CA THR A 38 -21.04 14.29 6.55
C THR A 38 -22.49 13.95 6.90
N ALA A 39 -22.90 12.69 6.70
CA ALA A 39 -24.25 12.25 7.07
C ALA A 39 -24.43 12.27 8.60
N MET A 40 -23.44 11.81 9.36
CA MET A 40 -23.49 11.84 10.83
C MET A 40 -23.61 13.26 11.39
N GLU A 41 -22.84 14.22 10.84
CA GLU A 41 -22.88 15.62 11.26
C GLU A 41 -24.26 16.27 11.07
N LYS A 42 -25.02 15.83 10.06
CA LYS A 42 -26.35 16.35 9.73
C LYS A 42 -27.48 15.68 10.53
N THR A 43 -27.17 14.69 11.36
CA THR A 43 -28.18 13.91 12.07
C THR A 43 -28.24 14.25 13.56
N ASN A 44 -29.46 14.50 14.05
CA ASN A 44 -29.70 14.78 15.47
C ASN A 44 -29.96 13.52 16.32
N TRP A 45 -30.04 12.34 15.70
CA TRP A 45 -30.39 11.09 16.38
C TRP A 45 -29.20 10.33 16.96
N MET A 46 -27.96 10.77 16.66
CA MET A 46 -26.74 10.10 17.11
C MET A 46 -26.09 10.86 18.28
N PRO A 47 -25.88 10.21 19.44
CA PRO A 47 -25.12 10.78 20.56
C PRO A 47 -23.66 11.07 20.20
N GLU A 48 -23.01 11.96 20.94
CA GLU A 48 -21.62 12.36 20.71
C GLU A 48 -20.63 11.19 20.82
N GLU A 49 -20.88 10.24 21.73
CA GLU A 49 -20.07 9.03 21.86
C GLU A 49 -20.12 8.18 20.59
N GLY A 50 -21.28 8.10 19.94
CA GLY A 50 -21.47 7.39 18.68
C GLY A 50 -20.70 8.04 17.53
N LYS A 51 -20.77 9.38 17.44
CA LYS A 51 -19.99 10.15 16.44
C LYS A 51 -18.50 9.94 16.63
N LYS A 52 -18.03 9.99 17.89
CA LYS A 52 -16.63 9.74 18.24
C LYS A 52 -16.20 8.34 17.84
N PHE A 53 -16.99 7.32 18.14
CA PHE A 53 -16.69 5.93 17.77
C PHE A 53 -16.50 5.76 16.26
N VAL A 54 -17.38 6.34 15.44
CA VAL A 54 -17.26 6.24 13.97
C VAL A 54 -16.03 6.98 13.47
N ASN A 55 -15.73 8.17 14.00
CA ASN A 55 -14.51 8.91 13.65
C ASN A 55 -13.25 8.12 13.99
N ASP A 56 -13.16 7.57 15.20
CA ASP A 56 -12.04 6.73 15.63
C ASP A 56 -11.89 5.49 14.71
N TRP A 57 -13.01 4.87 14.33
CA TRP A 57 -13.01 3.72 13.42
C TRP A 57 -12.50 4.07 12.01
N VAL A 58 -12.96 5.18 11.44
CA VAL A 58 -12.51 5.71 10.14
C VAL A 58 -11.01 6.01 10.19
N SER A 59 -10.54 6.72 11.21
CA SER A 59 -9.12 7.05 11.38
C SER A 59 -8.26 5.80 11.56
N ALA A 60 -8.70 4.83 12.36
CA ALA A 60 -7.99 3.56 12.54
C ALA A 60 -7.90 2.77 11.22
N TYR A 61 -8.97 2.77 10.42
CA TYR A 61 -8.97 2.10 9.12
C TYR A 61 -8.02 2.79 8.13
N GLN A 62 -8.03 4.12 8.05
CA GLN A 62 -7.10 4.91 7.25
C GLN A 62 -5.65 4.68 7.66
N LYS A 63 -5.37 4.62 8.97
CA LYS A 63 -4.03 4.32 9.48
C LYS A 63 -3.58 2.93 9.04
N ARG A 64 -4.40 1.90 9.26
CA ARG A 64 -4.06 0.51 8.93
C ARG A 64 -3.75 0.31 7.45
N ARG A 65 -4.53 0.92 6.53
CA ARG A 65 -4.24 0.81 5.09
C ARG A 65 -2.91 1.50 4.71
N ASN A 66 -2.59 2.62 5.34
CA ASN A 66 -1.33 3.33 5.08
C ASN A 66 -0.14 2.54 5.60
N ASP A 67 -0.26 1.98 6.81
CA ASP A 67 0.76 1.09 7.38
C ASP A 67 1.00 -0.14 6.48
N PHE A 68 -0.07 -0.75 5.96
CA PHE A 68 0.02 -1.86 5.02
C PHE A 68 0.79 -1.47 3.75
N LYS A 69 0.47 -0.32 3.15
CA LYS A 69 1.15 0.18 1.95
C LYS A 69 2.62 0.45 2.19
N MET A 70 2.95 1.07 3.33
CA MET A 70 4.32 1.34 3.74
C MET A 70 5.13 0.04 3.85
N ILE A 71 4.61 -0.96 4.56
CA ILE A 71 5.27 -2.26 4.72
C ILE A 71 5.45 -2.93 3.35
N ALA A 72 4.43 -2.91 2.50
CA ALA A 72 4.53 -3.48 1.15
C ALA A 72 5.64 -2.79 0.33
N ASP A 73 5.68 -1.45 0.33
CA ASP A 73 6.70 -0.67 -0.38
C ASP A 73 8.12 -0.95 0.12
N GLU A 74 8.30 -1.04 1.44
CA GLU A 74 9.58 -1.40 2.06
C GLU A 74 10.04 -2.80 1.62
N LYS A 75 9.13 -3.79 1.62
CA LYS A 75 9.45 -5.14 1.17
C LYS A 75 9.77 -5.19 -0.32
N TYR A 76 9.05 -4.46 -1.16
CA TYR A 76 9.38 -4.36 -2.58
C TYR A 76 10.78 -3.75 -2.80
N LYS A 77 11.12 -2.66 -2.11
CA LYS A 77 12.46 -2.04 -2.17
C LYS A 77 13.55 -3.00 -1.71
N TYR A 78 13.32 -3.72 -0.63
CA TYR A 78 14.22 -4.77 -0.16
C TYR A 78 14.42 -5.81 -1.25
N PHE A 79 13.36 -6.44 -1.77
CA PHE A 79 13.50 -7.47 -2.80
C PHE A 79 14.22 -6.98 -4.06
N THR A 80 13.88 -5.80 -4.57
CA THR A 80 14.56 -5.25 -5.77
C THR A 80 16.04 -4.98 -5.51
N SER A 81 16.41 -4.49 -4.32
CA SER A 81 17.81 -4.28 -3.95
C SER A 81 18.61 -5.59 -3.87
N TYR A 82 18.00 -6.70 -3.41
CA TYR A 82 18.65 -8.01 -3.37
C TYR A 82 18.99 -8.53 -4.77
N PHE A 83 18.08 -8.39 -5.72
CA PHE A 83 18.32 -8.81 -7.11
C PHE A 83 19.34 -7.91 -7.83
N VAL A 84 19.44 -6.62 -7.50
CA VAL A 84 20.49 -5.73 -8.02
C VAL A 84 21.85 -6.06 -7.40
N ASN A 85 21.91 -6.41 -6.11
CA ASN A 85 23.16 -6.74 -5.44
C ASN A 85 23.75 -8.11 -5.85
N GLN A 86 22.93 -9.04 -6.36
CA GLN A 86 23.46 -10.28 -6.95
C GLN A 86 24.20 -10.05 -8.28
N GLU A 87 23.92 -8.96 -9.00
CA GLU A 87 24.66 -8.61 -10.23
C GLU A 87 26.12 -8.22 -9.92
N SER A 88 26.41 -7.66 -8.74
CA SER A 88 27.77 -7.26 -8.35
C SER A 88 28.62 -8.40 -7.79
N THR A 89 27.99 -9.42 -7.18
CA THR A 89 28.68 -10.60 -6.62
C THR A 89 28.89 -11.70 -7.67
N GLY A 90 27.97 -11.88 -8.61
CA GLY A 90 28.15 -12.81 -9.74
C GLY A 90 29.24 -12.35 -10.73
N ALA A 91 29.38 -11.04 -10.97
CA ALA A 91 30.42 -10.49 -11.85
C ALA A 91 31.84 -10.59 -11.26
N ALA A 92 31.97 -10.65 -9.93
CA ALA A 92 33.27 -10.81 -9.25
C ALA A 92 33.77 -12.27 -9.25
N GLY A 93 32.87 -13.25 -9.24
CA GLY A 93 33.20 -14.69 -9.26
C GLY A 93 33.58 -15.26 -10.63
N MET A 94 33.37 -14.50 -11.71
CA MET A 94 33.69 -14.92 -13.09
C MET A 94 35.03 -14.36 -13.61
N LYS A 95 35.81 -13.69 -12.74
CA LYS A 95 37.14 -13.14 -13.03
C LYS A 95 38.30 -13.89 -12.35
N MET A 96 38.09 -15.12 -11.87
CA MET A 96 39.15 -16.03 -11.45
C MET A 96 39.19 -17.27 -12.33
#